data_AF-A0A5P9FDB8-F1
#
_entry.id   AF-A0A5P9FDB8-F1
#
_cell.length_a   1.000
_cell.length_b   1.000
_cell.length_c   1.000
_cell.angle_alpha   90.00
_cell.angle_beta   90.00
_cell.angle_gamma   90.00
#
_symmetry.space_group_name_H-M   'P 1'
#
loop_
_entity.id
_entity.type
_entity.pdbx_description
1 polymer ?
#
loop_
_entity_poly.entity_id
_entity_poly.type
_entity_poly.pdbx_seq_one_letter_code
_entity_poly.pdbx_strand_id
1 'polypeptide(L)'
;MTVNPLPRRPPPVSDELLSSWIGRLARANHCSVEELCGYLGLGQGRVPEHAGDLGHVNWARLCPAVQQTRDEIAAMTLPDTTHHPAQCVSSDDFQSCANCSKQTSGLVLRHWRFAWSLTCENCGRPLVARHPADGLSNRLRVRAARGAALLKTAVAAADLRHMQRISHTLCLLQVLELVYSVPLTSRCQLERSIALAAVDVCSARPLLGVAILLRGNEQAFWDLRRAFPQRRRLIEKVRKLSMNLDMRLPRRRRQESSPVDRSARATSPKKTSAQALDAARQAISELGADADRQALLARADAIWKRQSCVSH
;
A
#
# COMPACT_ATOMS: atom_id res chain seq x y z
N MET A 1 0.04 -38.77 -26.22
CA MET A 1 1.03 -37.77 -26.70
C MET A 1 2.14 -37.70 -25.67
N THR A 2 3.38 -37.98 -26.06
CA THR A 2 4.56 -37.79 -25.20
C THR A 2 4.87 -36.30 -25.10
N VAL A 3 4.86 -35.75 -23.90
CA VAL A 3 5.19 -34.33 -23.67
C VAL A 3 6.70 -34.23 -23.48
N ASN A 4 7.36 -33.52 -24.41
CA ASN A 4 8.78 -33.29 -24.32
C ASN A 4 9.08 -32.24 -23.25
N PRO A 5 10.14 -32.41 -22.44
CA PRO A 5 10.59 -31.38 -21.51
C PRO A 5 10.98 -30.08 -22.22
N LEU A 6 10.75 -28.93 -21.56
CA LEU A 6 11.17 -27.62 -22.05
C LEU A 6 12.69 -27.56 -22.23
N PRO A 7 13.26 -26.98 -23.31
CA PRO A 7 14.71 -26.94 -23.52
C PRO A 7 15.51 -26.34 -22.35
N ARG A 8 15.06 -25.21 -21.78
CA ARG A 8 15.67 -24.57 -20.62
C ARG A 8 14.72 -24.55 -19.43
N ARG A 9 15.19 -25.01 -18.27
CA ARG A 9 14.40 -25.14 -17.04
C ARG A 9 15.18 -24.55 -15.85
N PRO A 10 15.29 -23.22 -15.73
CA PRO A 10 15.87 -22.62 -14.53
C PRO A 10 15.12 -23.13 -13.28
N PRO A 11 15.84 -23.58 -12.24
CA PRO A 11 15.19 -24.09 -11.05
C PRO A 11 14.39 -22.98 -10.35
N PRO A 12 13.26 -23.33 -9.72
CA PRO A 12 12.53 -22.40 -8.86
C PRO A 12 13.39 -22.01 -7.67
N VAL A 13 13.25 -20.77 -7.22
CA VAL A 13 13.86 -20.26 -5.98
C VAL A 13 12.93 -20.57 -4.82
N SER A 14 13.47 -20.78 -3.63
CA SER A 14 12.65 -20.98 -2.42
C SER A 14 11.71 -19.79 -2.22
N ASP A 15 10.44 -20.10 -1.96
CA ASP A 15 9.34 -19.12 -1.84
C ASP A 15 9.05 -18.29 -3.11
N GLU A 16 9.50 -18.72 -4.28
CA GLU A 16 9.18 -18.06 -5.55
C GLU A 16 7.68 -18.18 -5.89
N LEU A 17 7.12 -17.09 -6.41
CA LEU A 17 5.74 -17.07 -6.90
C LEU A 17 5.66 -17.76 -8.28
N LEU A 18 4.59 -18.52 -8.54
CA LEU A 18 4.43 -19.28 -9.79
C LEU A 18 4.51 -18.37 -11.03
N SER A 19 3.87 -17.19 -10.99
CA SER A 19 3.96 -16.19 -12.07
C SER A 19 5.38 -15.67 -12.31
N SER A 20 6.19 -15.56 -11.26
CA SER A 20 7.61 -15.21 -11.38
C SER A 20 8.43 -16.31 -12.04
N TRP A 21 8.25 -17.56 -11.59
CA TRP A 21 8.97 -18.70 -12.13
C TRP A 21 8.61 -18.97 -13.60
N ILE A 22 7.32 -18.92 -13.96
CA ILE A 22 6.86 -19.04 -15.35
C ILE A 22 7.43 -17.89 -16.21
N GLY A 23 7.48 -16.67 -15.69
CA GLY A 23 8.12 -15.54 -16.38
C GLY A 23 9.61 -15.78 -16.67
N ARG A 24 10.33 -16.41 -15.75
CA ARG A 24 11.74 -16.82 -15.95
C ARG A 24 11.87 -17.97 -16.94
N LEU A 25 10.97 -18.95 -16.89
CA LEU A 25 10.91 -20.05 -17.87
C LEU A 25 10.69 -19.51 -19.30
N ALA A 26 9.72 -18.61 -19.47
CA ALA A 26 9.41 -17.99 -20.76
C ALA A 26 10.64 -17.26 -21.33
N ARG A 27 11.27 -16.43 -20.48
CA ARG A 27 12.50 -15.70 -20.85
C ARG A 27 13.66 -16.64 -21.21
N ALA A 28 13.86 -17.73 -20.46
CA ALA A 28 14.92 -18.68 -20.72
C ALA A 28 14.73 -19.45 -22.05
N ASN A 29 13.48 -19.64 -22.46
CA ASN A 29 13.10 -20.32 -23.70
C ASN A 29 12.74 -19.36 -24.85
N HIS A 30 12.99 -18.05 -24.69
CA HIS A 30 12.78 -17.03 -25.72
C HIS A 30 11.35 -16.98 -26.28
N CYS A 31 10.34 -17.16 -25.41
CA CYS A 31 8.92 -17.05 -25.76
C CYS A 31 8.17 -16.09 -24.83
N SER A 32 6.96 -15.70 -25.21
CA SER A 32 6.07 -14.94 -24.34
C SER A 32 5.51 -15.81 -23.19
N VAL A 33 5.01 -15.16 -22.14
CA VAL A 33 4.39 -15.87 -21.01
C VAL A 33 3.10 -16.55 -21.47
N GLU A 34 2.34 -15.90 -22.35
CA GLU A 34 1.08 -16.36 -22.90
C GLU A 34 1.28 -17.63 -23.75
N GLU A 35 2.26 -17.63 -24.67
CA GLU A 35 2.62 -18.80 -25.48
C GLU A 35 3.06 -19.97 -24.60
N LEU A 36 3.91 -19.71 -23.59
CA LEU A 36 4.36 -20.75 -22.68
C LEU A 36 3.18 -21.31 -21.85
N CYS A 37 2.28 -20.47 -21.36
CA CYS A 37 1.08 -20.91 -20.64
C CYS A 37 0.19 -21.79 -21.51
N GLY A 38 -0.01 -21.42 -22.77
CA GLY A 38 -0.73 -22.23 -23.76
C GLY A 38 -0.06 -23.58 -24.00
N TYR A 39 1.26 -23.59 -24.17
CA TYR A 39 2.03 -24.82 -24.35
C TYR A 39 1.93 -25.74 -23.13
N LEU A 40 2.07 -25.19 -21.92
CA LEU A 40 2.06 -25.93 -20.65
C LEU A 40 0.65 -26.37 -20.21
N GLY A 41 -0.41 -25.83 -20.83
CA GLY A 41 -1.79 -26.15 -20.47
C GLY A 41 -2.22 -25.53 -19.14
N LEU A 42 -1.78 -24.29 -18.87
CA LEU A 42 -2.11 -23.51 -17.66
C LEU A 42 -3.50 -22.83 -17.73
N GLY A 43 -4.39 -23.20 -18.66
CA GLY A 43 -5.73 -22.60 -18.81
C GLY A 43 -5.78 -21.41 -19.78
N GLN A 44 -6.57 -20.37 -19.48
CA GLN A 44 -6.89 -19.19 -20.33
C GLN A 44 -5.68 -18.27 -20.69
N GLY A 45 -4.48 -18.82 -20.87
CA GLY A 45 -3.27 -18.06 -21.20
C GLY A 45 -2.73 -17.19 -20.06
N ARG A 46 -3.25 -17.36 -18.83
CA ARG A 46 -2.77 -16.67 -17.62
C ARG A 46 -2.14 -17.65 -16.65
N VAL A 47 -1.11 -17.19 -15.94
CA VAL A 47 -0.49 -18.00 -14.87
C VAL A 47 -1.41 -18.03 -13.65
N PRO A 48 -1.71 -19.22 -13.09
CA PRO A 48 -2.41 -19.34 -11.80
C PRO A 48 -1.63 -18.60 -10.71
N GLU A 49 -2.28 -17.71 -9.96
CA GLU A 49 -1.62 -17.01 -8.84
C GLU A 49 -1.98 -17.61 -7.49
N HIS A 50 -3.21 -18.12 -7.34
CA HIS A 50 -3.72 -18.68 -6.09
C HIS A 50 -3.87 -20.20 -6.17
N ALA A 51 -3.91 -20.86 -5.02
CA ALA A 51 -4.10 -22.31 -4.94
C ALA A 51 -5.40 -22.78 -5.62
N GLY A 52 -6.48 -22.01 -5.51
CA GLY A 52 -7.76 -22.31 -6.16
C GLY A 52 -7.71 -22.24 -7.70
N ASP A 53 -6.80 -21.44 -8.26
CA ASP A 53 -6.65 -21.27 -9.72
C ASP A 53 -6.12 -22.55 -10.40
N LEU A 54 -5.51 -23.46 -9.62
CA LEU A 54 -4.90 -24.69 -10.11
C LEU A 54 -5.92 -25.75 -10.54
N GLY A 55 -7.22 -25.55 -10.28
CA GLY A 55 -8.28 -26.51 -10.59
C GLY A 55 -8.41 -26.87 -12.08
N HIS A 56 -7.98 -25.98 -12.98
CA HIS A 56 -8.09 -26.15 -14.43
C HIS A 56 -6.76 -26.49 -15.13
N VAL A 57 -5.70 -26.74 -14.38
CA VAL A 57 -4.37 -27.02 -14.91
C VAL A 57 -4.28 -28.45 -15.48
N ASN A 58 -3.71 -28.59 -16.69
CA ASN A 58 -3.39 -29.90 -17.25
C ASN A 58 -2.08 -30.45 -16.67
N TRP A 59 -2.17 -31.10 -15.51
CA TRP A 59 -1.02 -31.68 -14.81
C TRP A 59 -0.23 -32.72 -15.61
N ALA A 60 -0.93 -33.53 -16.42
CA ALA A 60 -0.30 -34.55 -17.27
C ALA A 60 0.61 -33.94 -18.35
N ARG A 61 0.43 -32.65 -18.65
CA ARG A 61 1.27 -31.88 -19.56
C ARG A 61 2.28 -31.02 -18.82
N LEU A 62 1.85 -30.31 -17.78
CA LEU A 62 2.71 -29.41 -17.03
C LEU A 62 3.87 -30.14 -16.37
N CYS A 63 3.60 -31.15 -15.54
CA CYS A 63 4.64 -31.80 -14.73
C CYS A 63 5.77 -32.41 -15.56
N PRO A 64 5.50 -33.16 -16.66
CA PRO A 64 6.58 -33.67 -17.52
C PRO A 64 7.33 -32.58 -18.28
N ALA A 65 6.64 -31.52 -18.73
CA ALA A 65 7.25 -30.43 -19.48
C ALA A 65 8.28 -29.65 -18.63
N VAL A 66 7.96 -29.38 -17.36
CA VAL A 66 8.82 -28.61 -16.46
C VAL A 66 9.67 -29.48 -15.52
N GLN A 67 9.43 -30.79 -15.49
CA GLN A 67 10.06 -31.75 -14.59
C GLN A 67 9.95 -31.33 -13.11
N GLN A 68 8.73 -30.97 -12.71
CA GLN A 68 8.38 -30.68 -11.32
C GLN A 68 7.13 -31.46 -10.95
N THR A 69 7.02 -31.80 -9.67
CA THR A 69 5.84 -32.43 -9.10
C THR A 69 4.70 -31.43 -8.94
N ARG A 70 3.48 -31.96 -8.79
CA ARG A 70 2.31 -31.13 -8.49
C ARG A 70 2.50 -30.32 -7.21
N ASP A 71 3.10 -30.92 -6.19
CA ASP A 71 3.25 -30.29 -4.87
C ASP A 71 4.28 -29.16 -4.91
N GLU A 72 5.39 -29.33 -5.64
CA GLU A 72 6.38 -28.26 -5.86
C GLU A 72 5.75 -27.06 -6.59
N ILE A 73 4.91 -27.32 -7.59
CA ILE A 73 4.21 -26.26 -8.33
C ILE A 73 3.15 -25.57 -7.46
N ALA A 74 2.38 -26.35 -6.70
CA ALA A 74 1.37 -25.82 -5.80
C ALA A 74 1.98 -24.99 -4.66
N ALA A 75 3.19 -25.34 -4.20
CA ALA A 75 3.90 -24.56 -3.18
C ALA A 75 4.28 -23.15 -3.65
N MET A 76 4.31 -22.89 -4.96
CA MET A 76 4.61 -21.58 -5.54
C MET A 76 3.38 -20.66 -5.67
N THR A 77 2.17 -21.10 -5.32
CA THR A 77 0.97 -20.24 -5.37
C THR A 77 0.71 -19.53 -4.05
N LEU A 78 -0.08 -18.45 -4.11
CA LEU A 78 -0.64 -17.78 -2.93
C LEU A 78 -1.76 -18.62 -2.32
N PRO A 79 -1.96 -18.54 -0.98
CA PRO A 79 -3.12 -19.14 -0.35
C PRO A 79 -4.41 -18.45 -0.79
N ASP A 80 -5.51 -19.20 -0.85
CA ASP A 80 -6.84 -18.65 -1.11
C ASP A 80 -7.31 -17.83 0.10
N THR A 81 -7.27 -16.50 -0.01
CA THR A 81 -7.70 -15.61 1.08
C THR A 81 -9.09 -15.02 0.89
N THR A 82 -9.86 -15.51 -0.09
CA THR A 82 -11.22 -15.03 -0.42
C THR A 82 -12.19 -15.10 0.75
N HIS A 83 -11.95 -16.01 1.69
CA HIS A 83 -12.79 -16.17 2.89
C HIS A 83 -12.34 -15.33 4.09
N HIS A 84 -11.24 -14.57 3.98
CA HIS A 84 -10.77 -13.76 5.09
C HIS A 84 -11.49 -12.41 5.18
N PRO A 85 -11.87 -11.95 6.39
CA PRO A 85 -12.51 -10.66 6.60
C PRO A 85 -11.67 -9.44 6.14
N ALA A 86 -10.37 -9.62 5.93
CA ALA A 86 -9.45 -8.58 5.51
C ALA A 86 -8.51 -9.10 4.42
N GLN A 87 -8.26 -8.27 3.39
CA GLN A 87 -7.31 -8.58 2.33
C GLN A 87 -5.87 -8.45 2.86
N CYS A 88 -5.26 -9.59 3.18
CA CYS A 88 -3.92 -9.66 3.77
C CYS A 88 -2.87 -10.21 2.81
N VAL A 89 -3.32 -10.67 1.64
CA VAL A 89 -2.49 -11.16 0.54
C VAL A 89 -2.90 -10.37 -0.70
N SER A 90 -1.90 -9.85 -1.42
CA SER A 90 -2.11 -9.03 -2.62
C SER A 90 -1.79 -9.80 -3.89
N SER A 91 -2.68 -9.73 -4.87
CA SER A 91 -2.41 -10.15 -6.26
C SER A 91 -1.49 -9.18 -7.01
N ASP A 92 -1.23 -7.99 -6.45
CA ASP A 92 -0.36 -6.98 -7.04
C ASP A 92 0.99 -6.91 -6.32
N ASP A 93 2.03 -6.50 -7.05
CA ASP A 93 3.32 -6.13 -6.48
C ASP A 93 3.26 -4.75 -5.80
N PHE A 94 2.89 -4.72 -4.52
CA PHE A 94 2.92 -3.49 -3.71
C PHE A 94 4.26 -3.26 -2.98
N GLN A 95 5.13 -4.27 -2.93
CA GLN A 95 6.47 -4.21 -2.38
C GLN A 95 7.41 -5.24 -3.01
N SER A 96 8.72 -5.03 -2.84
CA SER A 96 9.75 -5.94 -3.36
C SER A 96 11.04 -5.87 -2.53
N CYS A 97 11.95 -6.82 -2.73
CA CYS A 97 13.30 -6.74 -2.19
C CYS A 97 14.29 -6.24 -3.25
N ALA A 98 14.79 -5.02 -3.10
CA ALA A 98 15.74 -4.44 -4.03
C ALA A 98 17.04 -5.26 -4.21
N ASN A 99 17.45 -6.03 -3.19
CA ASN A 99 18.63 -6.87 -3.29
C ASN A 99 18.36 -8.13 -4.13
N CYS A 100 17.30 -8.87 -3.81
CA CYS A 100 16.96 -10.10 -4.53
C CYS A 100 16.55 -9.82 -5.97
N SER A 101 15.79 -8.75 -6.23
CA SER A 101 15.41 -8.36 -7.60
C SER A 101 16.61 -7.96 -8.46
N LYS A 102 17.69 -7.43 -7.87
CA LYS A 102 18.94 -7.16 -8.60
C LYS A 102 19.72 -8.43 -8.94
N GLN A 103 19.73 -9.41 -8.03
CA GLN A 103 20.43 -10.68 -8.23
C GLN A 103 19.73 -11.59 -9.24
N THR A 104 18.39 -11.57 -9.26
CA THR A 104 17.60 -12.41 -10.16
C THR A 104 16.51 -11.58 -10.82
N SER A 105 16.71 -11.27 -12.10
CA SER A 105 15.78 -10.43 -12.87
C SER A 105 14.41 -11.09 -12.99
N GLY A 106 13.36 -10.34 -12.62
CA GLY A 106 11.97 -10.81 -12.64
C GLY A 106 11.59 -11.72 -11.48
N LEU A 107 12.43 -11.86 -10.45
CA LEU A 107 12.12 -12.60 -9.24
C LEU A 107 11.06 -11.86 -8.41
N VAL A 108 10.00 -12.59 -8.04
CA VAL A 108 8.98 -12.19 -7.07
C VAL A 108 8.77 -13.37 -6.13
N LEU A 109 8.90 -13.12 -4.83
CA LEU A 109 8.70 -14.13 -3.80
C LEU A 109 7.30 -13.97 -3.19
N ARG A 110 6.65 -15.08 -2.82
CA ARG A 110 5.29 -15.08 -2.28
C ARG A 110 5.17 -14.21 -1.04
N HIS A 111 6.15 -14.25 -0.13
CA HIS A 111 6.09 -13.41 1.05
C HIS A 111 6.08 -11.91 0.75
N TRP A 112 6.50 -11.46 -0.44
CA TRP A 112 6.38 -10.05 -0.82
C TRP A 112 4.91 -9.65 -1.01
N ARG A 113 4.03 -10.60 -1.30
CA ARG A 113 2.58 -10.41 -1.43
C ARG A 113 1.84 -10.37 -0.10
N PHE A 114 2.48 -10.69 1.01
CA PHE A 114 1.85 -10.69 2.32
C PHE A 114 1.93 -9.32 3.00
N ALA A 115 0.80 -8.82 3.49
CA ALA A 115 0.68 -7.53 4.17
C ALA A 115 1.55 -7.40 5.43
N TRP A 116 1.81 -8.52 6.11
CA TRP A 116 2.63 -8.58 7.32
C TRP A 116 4.14 -8.70 7.04
N SER A 117 4.55 -8.94 5.79
CA SER A 117 5.97 -9.04 5.47
C SER A 117 6.59 -7.64 5.40
N LEU A 118 7.50 -7.37 6.33
CA LEU A 118 8.27 -6.13 6.38
C LEU A 118 9.75 -6.33 6.02
N THR A 119 10.22 -7.58 6.10
CA THR A 119 11.59 -8.00 5.78
C THR A 119 11.54 -9.15 4.80
N CYS A 120 12.52 -9.21 3.91
CA CYS A 120 12.66 -10.29 2.95
C CYS A 120 13.12 -11.56 3.69
N GLU A 121 12.33 -12.63 3.64
CA GLU A 121 12.67 -13.90 4.28
C GLU A 121 13.87 -14.60 3.59
N ASN A 122 14.19 -14.23 2.34
CA ASN A 122 15.34 -14.78 1.60
C ASN A 122 16.69 -14.11 1.94
N CYS A 123 16.73 -12.79 2.18
CA CYS A 123 18.00 -12.07 2.42
C CYS A 123 18.04 -11.21 3.69
N GLY A 124 16.98 -11.22 4.49
CA GLY A 124 16.86 -10.47 5.75
C GLY A 124 16.70 -8.96 5.62
N ARG A 125 16.88 -8.38 4.43
CA ARG A 125 16.77 -6.92 4.23
C ARG A 125 15.32 -6.44 4.24
N PRO A 126 15.04 -5.18 4.64
CA PRO A 126 13.70 -4.61 4.60
C PRO A 126 13.10 -4.67 3.18
N LEU A 127 11.80 -4.98 3.11
CA LEU A 127 11.05 -4.85 1.87
C LEU A 127 10.78 -3.38 1.58
N VAL A 128 10.88 -3.02 0.31
CA VAL A 128 10.67 -1.66 -0.19
C VAL A 128 9.28 -1.59 -0.81
N ALA A 129 8.44 -0.70 -0.30
CA ALA A 129 7.14 -0.41 -0.91
C ALA A 129 7.32 0.28 -2.27
N ARG A 130 6.34 0.12 -3.17
CA ARG A 130 6.34 0.82 -4.47
C ARG A 130 6.44 2.34 -4.33
N HIS A 131 5.79 2.91 -3.33
CA HIS A 131 5.91 4.32 -2.94
C HIS A 131 6.50 4.39 -1.52
N PRO A 132 7.83 4.49 -1.39
CA PRO A 132 8.49 4.61 -0.10
C PRO A 132 8.13 5.94 0.58
N ALA A 133 8.17 5.96 1.91
CA ALA A 133 7.94 7.15 2.71
C ALA A 133 9.20 7.47 3.52
N ASP A 134 9.75 8.65 3.28
CA ASP A 134 10.86 9.17 4.07
C ASP A 134 10.38 9.61 5.46
N GLY A 135 11.26 9.52 6.46
CA GLY A 135 11.00 10.11 7.77
C GLY A 135 9.95 9.41 8.64
N LEU A 136 9.61 8.14 8.37
CA LEU A 136 8.74 7.37 9.27
C LEU A 136 9.32 7.32 10.69
N SER A 137 8.55 7.80 11.67
CA SER A 137 8.99 7.80 13.07
C SER A 137 9.30 6.39 13.58
N ASN A 138 10.32 6.25 14.42
CA ASN A 138 10.68 4.97 15.04
C ASN A 138 9.50 4.35 15.80
N ARG A 139 8.69 5.19 16.46
CA ARG A 139 7.49 4.73 17.17
C ARG A 139 6.49 4.07 16.22
N LEU A 140 6.26 4.67 15.04
CA LEU A 140 5.36 4.10 14.04
C LEU A 140 5.91 2.78 13.49
N ARG A 141 7.22 2.70 13.20
CA ARG A 141 7.88 1.48 12.73
C ARG A 141 7.73 0.32 13.72
N VAL A 142 7.99 0.57 15.00
CA VAL A 142 7.85 -0.45 16.06
C VAL A 142 6.40 -0.92 16.20
N ARG A 143 5.43 0.00 16.13
CA ARG A 143 4.00 -0.33 16.19
C ARG A 143 3.55 -1.13 14.97
N ALA A 144 3.99 -0.74 13.77
CA ALA A 144 3.71 -1.46 12.54
C ALA A 144 4.30 -2.88 12.57
N ALA A 145 5.53 -3.05 13.06
CA ALA A 145 6.15 -4.36 13.20
C ALA A 145 5.38 -5.29 14.16
N ARG A 146 4.90 -4.78 15.29
CA ARG A 146 4.05 -5.54 16.22
C ARG A 146 2.71 -5.90 15.59
N GLY A 147 2.09 -4.96 14.89
CA GLY A 147 0.82 -5.21 14.18
C GLY A 147 0.97 -6.23 13.07
N ALA A 148 2.08 -6.21 12.34
CA ALA A 148 2.42 -7.23 11.35
C ALA A 148 2.60 -8.61 12.00
N ALA A 149 3.27 -8.72 13.13
CA ALA A 149 3.41 -9.99 13.86
C ALA A 149 2.05 -10.53 14.33
N LEU A 150 1.18 -9.66 14.85
CA LEU A 150 -0.20 -10.03 15.22
C LEU A 150 -1.00 -10.50 14.02
N LEU A 151 -0.87 -9.81 12.88
CA LEU A 151 -1.54 -10.20 11.64
C LEU A 151 -1.05 -11.56 11.12
N LYS A 152 0.28 -11.78 11.07
CA LYS A 152 0.88 -13.07 10.69
C LYS A 152 0.35 -14.21 11.57
N THR A 153 0.29 -13.97 12.88
CA THR A 153 -0.21 -14.97 13.85
C THR A 153 -1.70 -15.26 13.66
N ALA A 154 -2.53 -14.23 13.48
CA ALA A 154 -3.96 -14.41 13.28
C ALA A 154 -4.29 -15.18 12.00
N VAL A 155 -3.55 -14.91 10.91
CA VAL A 155 -3.68 -15.65 9.64
C VAL A 155 -3.21 -17.09 9.80
N ALA A 156 -2.03 -17.31 10.40
CA ALA A 156 -1.48 -18.66 10.60
C ALA A 156 -2.36 -19.54 11.50
N ALA A 157 -3.02 -18.95 12.51
CA ALA A 157 -3.92 -19.66 13.42
C ALA A 157 -5.36 -19.79 12.87
N ALA A 158 -5.66 -19.25 11.68
CA ALA A 158 -7.02 -19.15 11.14
C ALA A 158 -8.03 -18.51 12.14
N ASP A 159 -7.58 -17.55 12.94
CA ASP A 159 -8.40 -16.95 14.00
C ASP A 159 -9.39 -15.92 13.43
N LEU A 160 -10.59 -16.40 13.11
CA LEU A 160 -11.66 -15.58 12.54
C LEU A 160 -12.04 -14.38 13.43
N ARG A 161 -11.98 -14.52 14.76
CA ARG A 161 -12.37 -13.43 15.68
C ARG A 161 -11.35 -12.30 15.62
N HIS A 162 -10.05 -12.63 15.64
CA HIS A 162 -9.00 -11.63 15.50
C HIS A 162 -9.01 -11.00 14.10
N MET A 163 -9.24 -11.78 13.05
CA MET A 163 -9.35 -11.27 11.69
C MET A 163 -10.54 -10.31 11.51
N GLN A 164 -11.69 -10.59 12.13
CA GLN A 164 -12.84 -9.66 12.13
C GLN A 164 -12.52 -8.36 12.85
N ARG A 165 -11.80 -8.40 13.99
CA ARG A 165 -11.36 -7.19 14.70
C ARG A 165 -10.40 -6.35 13.86
N ILE A 166 -9.48 -6.99 13.15
CA ILE A 166 -8.57 -6.34 12.22
C ILE A 166 -9.38 -5.68 11.10
N SER A 167 -10.27 -6.42 10.45
CA SER A 167 -11.16 -5.89 9.40
C SER A 167 -11.95 -4.66 9.86
N HIS A 168 -12.61 -4.71 11.02
CA HIS A 168 -13.31 -3.55 11.59
C HIS A 168 -12.38 -2.35 11.85
N THR A 169 -11.14 -2.61 12.29
CA THR A 169 -10.14 -1.55 12.48
C THR A 169 -9.80 -0.88 11.15
N LEU A 170 -9.63 -1.66 10.07
CA LEU A 170 -9.34 -1.11 8.74
C LEU A 170 -10.54 -0.32 8.18
N CYS A 171 -11.77 -0.83 8.33
CA CYS A 171 -12.97 -0.07 7.97
C CYS A 171 -13.07 1.25 8.73
N LEU A 172 -12.71 1.25 10.01
CA LEU A 172 -12.69 2.47 10.81
C LEU A 172 -11.65 3.46 10.26
N LEU A 173 -10.44 3.02 9.92
CA LEU A 173 -9.43 3.90 9.32
C LEU A 173 -9.90 4.50 7.99
N GLN A 174 -10.65 3.74 7.18
CA GLN A 174 -11.23 4.22 5.93
C GLN A 174 -12.29 5.29 6.16
N VAL A 175 -13.22 5.06 7.11
CA VAL A 175 -14.24 6.07 7.50
C VAL A 175 -13.58 7.35 8.02
N LEU A 176 -12.41 7.23 8.65
CA LEU A 176 -11.64 8.37 9.14
C LEU A 176 -10.79 9.06 8.07
N GLU A 177 -10.83 8.58 6.82
CA GLU A 177 -10.00 9.06 5.71
C GLU A 177 -8.49 9.01 6.03
N LEU A 178 -8.09 8.12 6.93
CA LEU A 178 -6.69 7.95 7.32
C LEU A 178 -5.94 7.03 6.35
N VAL A 179 -6.66 6.19 5.61
CA VAL A 179 -6.13 5.22 4.64
C VAL A 179 -7.17 4.93 3.53
N TYR A 180 -6.71 4.43 2.37
CA TYR A 180 -7.56 4.02 1.24
C TYR A 180 -8.17 2.60 1.38
N SER A 181 -8.88 2.15 0.34
CA SER A 181 -9.71 0.94 0.28
C SER A 181 -8.98 -0.38 0.60
N VAL A 182 -7.67 -0.48 0.39
CA VAL A 182 -6.87 -1.69 0.68
C VAL A 182 -5.61 -1.32 1.46
N PRO A 183 -5.73 -0.93 2.73
CA PRO A 183 -4.67 -0.21 3.42
C PRO A 183 -3.47 -1.09 3.80
N LEU A 184 -3.70 -2.39 4.00
CA LEU A 184 -2.66 -3.36 4.36
C LEU A 184 -1.71 -3.70 3.20
N THR A 185 -2.20 -3.65 1.96
CA THR A 185 -1.43 -3.92 0.75
C THR A 185 -1.30 -2.65 -0.12
N SER A 186 -1.44 -1.47 0.47
CA SER A 186 -1.28 -0.20 -0.25
C SER A 186 0.14 -0.10 -0.83
N ARG A 187 0.27 0.53 -1.99
CA ARG A 187 1.58 0.84 -2.59
C ARG A 187 2.34 1.88 -1.77
N CYS A 188 1.64 2.65 -0.92
CA CYS A 188 2.18 3.67 -0.02
C CYS A 188 2.68 3.08 1.30
N GLN A 189 3.97 3.28 1.61
CA GLN A 189 4.57 2.79 2.84
C GLN A 189 3.97 3.41 4.11
N LEU A 190 3.61 4.70 4.06
CA LEU A 190 3.04 5.42 5.20
C LEU A 190 1.67 4.84 5.57
N GLU A 191 0.77 4.69 4.59
CA GLU A 191 -0.57 4.13 4.80
C GLU A 191 -0.50 2.71 5.39
N ARG A 192 0.36 1.87 4.82
CA ARG A 192 0.58 0.52 5.34
C ARG A 192 1.09 0.53 6.78
N SER A 193 2.04 1.41 7.08
CA SER A 193 2.60 1.52 8.43
C SER A 193 1.54 2.00 9.42
N ILE A 194 0.67 2.93 9.02
CA ILE A 194 -0.48 3.39 9.83
C ILE A 194 -1.46 2.24 10.05
N ALA A 195 -1.82 1.50 9.00
CA ALA A 195 -2.74 0.38 9.09
C ALA A 195 -2.24 -0.71 10.04
N LEU A 196 -0.98 -1.13 9.89
CA LEU A 196 -0.35 -2.11 10.77
C LEU A 196 -0.21 -1.58 12.20
N ALA A 197 0.16 -0.32 12.41
CA ALA A 197 0.23 0.26 13.74
C ALA A 197 -1.16 0.32 14.41
N ALA A 198 -2.22 0.58 13.65
CA ALA A 198 -3.59 0.54 14.15
C ALA A 198 -4.00 -0.88 14.56
N VAL A 199 -3.57 -1.91 13.81
CA VAL A 199 -3.77 -3.32 14.20
C VAL A 199 -3.16 -3.59 15.58
N ASP A 200 -1.93 -3.16 15.85
CA ASP A 200 -1.31 -3.30 17.17
C ASP A 200 -2.11 -2.61 18.27
N VAL A 201 -2.45 -1.32 18.08
CA VAL A 201 -3.15 -0.52 19.08
C VAL A 201 -4.56 -1.07 19.37
N CYS A 202 -5.32 -1.39 18.31
CA CYS A 202 -6.71 -1.82 18.43
C CYS A 202 -6.84 -3.28 18.89
N SER A 203 -5.84 -4.12 18.64
CA SER A 203 -5.81 -5.49 19.19
C SER A 203 -5.55 -5.48 20.70
N ALA A 204 -4.63 -4.64 21.18
CA ALA A 204 -4.30 -4.57 22.60
C ALA A 204 -5.35 -3.83 23.43
N ARG A 205 -5.90 -2.73 22.90
CA ARG A 205 -6.82 -1.84 23.63
C ARG A 205 -7.88 -1.25 22.69
N PRO A 206 -8.91 -2.01 22.29
CA PRO A 206 -9.82 -1.63 21.20
C PRO A 206 -10.54 -0.29 21.44
N LEU A 207 -11.12 -0.08 22.63
CA LEU A 207 -11.82 1.18 22.93
C LEU A 207 -10.88 2.39 22.95
N LEU A 208 -9.69 2.22 23.49
CA LEU A 208 -8.67 3.28 23.52
C LEU A 208 -8.14 3.55 22.11
N GLY A 209 -7.92 2.51 21.30
CA GLY A 209 -7.47 2.63 19.93
C GLY A 209 -8.44 3.42 19.08
N VAL A 210 -9.73 3.08 19.13
CA VAL A 210 -10.76 3.84 18.41
C VAL A 210 -10.86 5.27 18.94
N ALA A 211 -10.76 5.48 20.26
CA ALA A 211 -10.77 6.83 20.84
C ALA A 211 -9.57 7.69 20.37
N ILE A 212 -8.39 7.08 20.22
CA ILE A 212 -7.20 7.75 19.67
C ILE A 212 -7.42 8.10 18.19
N LEU A 213 -8.02 7.19 17.42
CA LEU A 213 -8.26 7.37 15.99
C LEU A 213 -9.33 8.45 15.72
N LEU A 214 -10.35 8.56 16.57
CA LEU A 214 -11.42 9.58 16.48
C LEU A 214 -11.01 10.98 16.97
N ARG A 215 -9.79 11.11 17.48
CA ARG A 215 -9.38 12.25 18.29
C ARG A 215 -9.49 13.59 17.54
N GLY A 216 -10.46 14.40 17.97
CA GLY A 216 -10.86 15.68 17.38
C GLY A 216 -11.27 15.61 15.91
N ASN A 217 -11.91 14.51 15.51
CA ASN A 217 -12.62 14.37 14.23
C ASN A 217 -14.13 14.16 14.54
N GLU A 218 -14.88 15.25 14.63
CA GLU A 218 -16.31 15.22 14.95
C GLU A 218 -17.15 14.64 13.80
N GLN A 219 -16.73 14.86 12.55
CA GLN A 219 -17.40 14.31 11.37
C GLN A 219 -17.39 12.78 11.40
N ALA A 220 -16.22 12.21 11.68
CA ALA A 220 -16.04 10.78 11.85
C ALA A 220 -16.94 10.14 12.93
N PHE A 221 -17.22 10.85 14.02
CA PHE A 221 -18.14 10.36 15.03
C PHE A 221 -19.54 10.13 14.43
N TRP A 222 -20.03 11.08 13.65
CA TRP A 222 -21.32 10.98 12.97
C TRP A 222 -21.31 9.89 11.91
N ASP A 223 -20.22 9.75 11.17
CA ASP A 223 -20.06 8.70 10.15
C ASP A 223 -20.09 7.30 10.75
N LEU A 224 -19.37 7.09 11.86
CA LEU A 224 -19.43 5.83 12.60
C LEU A 224 -20.82 5.55 13.16
N ARG A 225 -21.50 6.58 13.68
CA ARG A 225 -22.86 6.46 14.21
C ARG A 225 -23.86 6.08 13.11
N ARG A 226 -23.62 6.53 11.87
CA ARG A 226 -24.38 6.14 10.67
C ARG A 226 -24.04 4.73 10.21
N ALA A 227 -22.76 4.37 10.12
CA ALA A 227 -22.28 3.07 9.68
C ALA A 227 -22.65 1.92 10.64
N PHE A 228 -22.73 2.20 11.94
CA PHE A 228 -22.99 1.20 12.98
C PHE A 228 -24.18 1.57 13.86
N PRO A 229 -25.42 1.57 13.33
CA PRO A 229 -26.60 2.05 14.05
C PRO A 229 -26.91 1.23 15.32
N GLN A 230 -26.57 -0.06 15.32
CA GLN A 230 -26.77 -0.95 16.47
C GLN A 230 -25.74 -0.76 17.60
N ARG A 231 -24.71 0.08 17.40
CA ARG A 231 -23.61 0.28 18.36
C ARG A 231 -23.55 1.70 18.93
N ARG A 232 -24.61 2.50 18.81
CA ARG A 232 -24.66 3.93 19.24
C ARG A 232 -24.11 4.20 20.65
N ARG A 233 -24.55 3.44 21.66
CA ARG A 233 -24.08 3.60 23.05
C ARG A 233 -22.58 3.39 23.20
N LEU A 234 -22.00 2.46 22.44
CA LEU A 234 -20.57 2.19 22.44
C LEU A 234 -19.81 3.36 21.81
N ILE A 235 -20.29 3.85 20.66
CA ILE A 235 -19.70 4.98 19.94
C ILE A 235 -19.70 6.25 20.81
N GLU A 236 -20.78 6.49 21.56
CA GLU A 236 -20.85 7.60 22.54
C GLU A 236 -19.82 7.46 23.68
N LYS A 237 -19.62 6.25 24.21
CA LYS A 237 -18.56 5.99 25.22
C LYS A 237 -17.18 6.28 24.64
N VAL A 238 -16.94 5.88 23.40
CA VAL A 238 -15.67 6.14 22.71
C VAL A 238 -15.48 7.64 22.45
N ARG A 239 -16.53 8.38 22.09
CA ARG A 239 -16.48 9.85 21.95
C ARG A 239 -16.06 10.51 23.27
N LYS A 240 -16.67 10.13 24.40
CA LYS A 240 -16.30 10.65 25.72
C LYS A 240 -14.82 10.36 26.04
N LEU A 241 -14.35 9.14 25.74
CA LEU A 241 -12.94 8.77 25.88
C LEU A 241 -12.02 9.63 25.00
N SER A 242 -12.40 9.87 23.75
CA SER A 242 -11.67 10.73 22.81
C SER A 242 -11.55 12.16 23.32
N MET A 243 -12.65 12.76 23.79
CA MET A 243 -12.65 14.11 24.38
C MET A 243 -11.76 14.19 25.62
N ASN A 244 -11.79 13.17 26.48
CA ASN A 244 -10.89 13.08 27.64
C ASN A 244 -9.41 12.99 27.24
N LEU A 245 -9.09 12.30 26.14
CA LEU A 245 -7.73 12.27 25.59
C LEU A 245 -7.31 13.63 25.03
N ASP A 246 -8.22 14.37 24.40
CA ASP A 246 -7.94 15.73 23.93
C ASP A 246 -7.59 16.67 25.07
N MET A 247 -8.29 16.56 26.20
CA MET A 247 -8.00 17.34 27.40
C MET A 247 -6.65 16.96 28.04
N ARG A 248 -6.32 15.67 28.09
CA ARG A 248 -5.10 15.18 28.77
C ARG A 248 -3.83 15.29 27.94
N LEU A 249 -3.96 15.27 26.62
CA LEU A 249 -2.84 15.33 25.70
C LEU A 249 -3.10 16.46 24.73
N PRO A 250 -3.10 17.74 25.14
CA PRO A 250 -3.42 18.86 24.26
C PRO A 250 -2.72 18.66 22.92
N ARG A 251 -3.46 18.78 21.82
CA ARG A 251 -2.86 18.69 20.48
C ARG A 251 -1.64 19.62 20.53
N ARG A 252 -0.45 19.08 20.26
CA ARG A 252 0.66 19.95 19.85
C ARG A 252 0.11 20.65 18.63
N ARG A 253 -0.37 21.89 18.78
CA ARG A 253 -0.46 22.80 17.65
C ARG A 253 0.91 22.65 16.99
N ARG A 254 0.96 22.24 15.72
CA ARG A 254 2.09 22.64 14.88
C ARG A 254 2.29 24.10 15.22
N GLN A 255 3.49 24.46 15.69
CA GLN A 255 3.79 25.83 16.08
C GLN A 255 3.30 26.77 14.98
N GLU A 256 2.10 27.34 15.16
CA GLU A 256 1.87 28.73 14.90
C GLU A 256 2.84 29.40 15.86
N SER A 257 3.97 29.82 15.30
CA SER A 257 5.05 30.53 15.98
C SER A 257 4.43 31.59 16.88
N SER A 258 4.43 31.31 18.18
CA SER A 258 4.16 32.31 19.21
C SER A 258 5.37 33.26 19.26
N PRO A 259 5.14 34.55 19.54
CA PRO A 259 6.07 35.61 19.19
C PRO A 259 7.29 35.57 20.09
N VAL A 260 8.44 35.23 19.50
CA VAL A 260 9.74 35.47 20.12
C VAL A 260 10.33 36.70 19.45
N ASP A 261 10.54 37.70 20.31
CA ASP A 261 11.33 38.91 20.20
C ASP A 261 11.72 39.47 18.83
N ARG A 262 11.28 40.71 18.64
CA ARG A 262 11.80 41.68 17.68
C ARG A 262 13.32 41.74 17.76
N SER A 263 14.00 41.23 16.74
CA SER A 263 15.27 41.80 16.28
C SER A 263 15.65 41.24 14.92
N ALA A 264 15.96 42.17 14.00
CA ALA A 264 16.68 42.00 12.75
C ALA A 264 15.93 41.46 11.50
N ARG A 265 15.79 42.40 10.56
CA ARG A 265 15.65 42.28 9.09
C ARG A 265 14.32 41.77 8.52
N ALA A 266 13.48 42.76 8.22
CA ALA A 266 12.42 42.68 7.24
C ALA A 266 12.96 42.29 5.85
N THR A 267 12.40 41.23 5.28
CA THR A 267 12.10 41.13 3.84
C THR A 267 10.88 40.23 3.70
N SER A 268 9.80 40.83 3.22
CA SER A 268 8.42 40.33 3.21
C SER A 268 8.14 39.28 2.12
N PRO A 269 7.54 38.11 2.44
CA PRO A 269 7.00 37.18 1.44
C PRO A 269 5.46 37.17 1.51
N LYS A 270 4.80 38.20 0.98
CA LYS A 270 3.33 38.17 0.74
C LYS A 270 2.86 38.84 -0.55
N LYS A 271 3.67 39.71 -1.18
CA LYS A 271 3.35 40.30 -2.50
C LYS A 271 3.56 39.33 -3.67
N THR A 272 4.45 38.35 -3.52
CA THR A 272 4.80 37.38 -4.57
C THR A 272 3.76 36.28 -4.83
N SER A 273 2.69 36.17 -4.03
CA SER A 273 1.64 35.17 -4.33
C SER A 273 0.50 35.76 -5.17
N ALA A 274 0.20 37.05 -4.99
CA ALA A 274 -0.89 37.72 -5.71
C ALA A 274 -0.53 37.95 -7.19
N GLN A 275 0.69 38.43 -7.46
CA GLN A 275 1.18 38.64 -8.83
C GLN A 275 1.25 37.32 -9.63
N ALA A 276 1.34 36.16 -8.97
CA ALA A 276 1.37 34.83 -9.63
C ALA A 276 0.03 34.47 -10.17
N LEU A 277 -0.97 34.69 -9.32
CA LEU A 277 -2.34 34.36 -9.63
C LEU A 277 -2.84 35.29 -10.73
N ASP A 278 -2.43 36.55 -10.74
CA ASP A 278 -2.77 37.48 -11.83
C ASP A 278 -2.07 37.11 -13.14
N ALA A 279 -0.77 36.78 -13.11
CA ALA A 279 -0.05 36.32 -14.30
C ALA A 279 -0.62 35.01 -14.88
N ALA A 280 -1.03 34.08 -14.01
CA ALA A 280 -1.66 32.83 -14.42
C ALA A 280 -3.06 33.05 -15.01
N ARG A 281 -3.88 33.92 -14.40
CA ARG A 281 -5.20 34.30 -14.94
C ARG A 281 -5.09 34.98 -16.29
N GLN A 282 -4.09 35.85 -16.46
CA GLN A 282 -3.85 36.53 -17.72
C GLN A 282 -3.37 35.55 -18.81
N ALA A 283 -2.50 34.59 -18.48
CA ALA A 283 -2.10 33.55 -19.42
C ALA A 283 -3.30 32.71 -19.90
N ILE A 284 -4.25 32.40 -19.01
CA ILE A 284 -5.50 31.69 -19.36
C ILE A 284 -6.38 32.55 -20.26
N SER A 285 -6.48 33.86 -20.00
CA SER A 285 -7.25 34.77 -20.86
C SER A 285 -6.66 34.94 -22.25
N GLU A 286 -5.33 34.85 -22.39
CA GLU A 286 -4.62 35.04 -23.67
C GLU A 286 -4.57 33.76 -24.52
N LEU A 287 -4.45 32.59 -23.89
CA LEU A 287 -4.28 31.31 -24.59
C LEU A 287 -5.55 30.45 -24.63
N GLY A 288 -6.56 30.77 -23.81
CA GLY A 288 -7.76 29.98 -23.62
C GLY A 288 -7.58 28.90 -22.53
N ALA A 289 -8.69 28.50 -21.91
CA ALA A 289 -8.70 27.54 -20.81
C ALA A 289 -8.26 26.13 -21.22
N ASP A 290 -8.38 25.80 -22.51
CA ASP A 290 -8.04 24.48 -23.07
C ASP A 290 -6.61 24.42 -23.63
N ALA A 291 -5.81 25.47 -23.43
CA ALA A 291 -4.43 25.50 -23.90
C ALA A 291 -3.54 24.49 -23.16
N ASP A 292 -2.51 24.01 -23.85
CA ASP A 292 -1.54 23.08 -23.28
C ASP A 292 -0.89 23.66 -22.00
N ARG A 293 -0.74 22.80 -20.99
CA ARG A 293 -0.28 23.19 -19.66
C ARG A 293 1.13 23.78 -19.69
N GLN A 294 2.03 23.29 -20.55
CA GLN A 294 3.38 23.86 -20.65
C GLN A 294 3.35 25.24 -21.29
N ALA A 295 2.48 25.46 -22.28
CA ALA A 295 2.29 26.77 -22.89
C ALA A 295 1.72 27.80 -21.90
N LEU A 296 0.74 27.41 -21.08
CA LEU A 296 0.17 28.26 -20.02
C LEU A 296 1.22 28.65 -18.97
N LEU A 297 2.04 27.69 -18.54
CA LEU A 297 3.10 27.94 -17.55
C LEU A 297 4.21 28.84 -18.10
N ALA A 298 4.66 28.59 -19.33
CA ALA A 298 5.65 29.43 -19.99
C ALA A 298 5.15 30.87 -20.17
N ARG A 299 3.86 31.03 -20.51
CA ARG A 299 3.26 32.35 -20.68
C ARG A 299 3.08 33.09 -19.36
N ALA A 300 2.61 32.42 -18.32
CA ALA A 300 2.49 33.00 -16.98
C ALA A 300 3.85 33.45 -16.43
N ASP A 301 4.92 32.68 -16.64
CA ASP A 301 6.27 33.05 -16.23
C ASP A 301 6.82 34.27 -17.00
N ALA A 302 6.52 34.39 -18.30
CA ALA A 302 6.87 35.56 -19.09
C ALA A 302 6.14 36.84 -18.63
N ILE A 303 4.85 36.73 -18.31
CA ILE A 303 4.04 37.84 -17.77
C ILE A 303 4.54 38.25 -16.39
N TRP A 304 4.78 37.25 -15.52
CA TRP A 304 5.34 37.44 -14.19
C TRP A 304 6.64 38.25 -14.27
N LYS A 305 7.60 37.78 -15.07
CA LYS A 305 8.92 38.41 -15.20
C LYS A 305 8.81 39.86 -15.66
N ARG A 306 7.92 40.14 -16.61
CA ARG A 306 7.68 41.50 -17.10
C ARG A 306 7.10 42.41 -16.01
N GLN A 307 6.19 41.92 -15.18
CA GLN A 307 5.58 42.68 -14.09
C GLN A 307 6.55 42.95 -12.92
N SER A 308 7.46 42.02 -12.64
CA SER A 308 8.53 42.23 -11.66
C SER A 308 9.58 43.26 -12.09
N CYS A 309 9.75 43.49 -13.39
CA CYS A 309 10.69 44.52 -13.91
C CYS A 309 10.12 45.95 -13.88
N VAL A 310 8.81 46.13 -13.70
CA VAL A 310 8.15 47.45 -13.65
C VAL A 310 8.01 47.97 -12.21
N SER A 311 8.38 47.17 -11.20
CA SER A 311 8.22 47.48 -9.78
C SER A 311 9.53 47.88 -9.07
N HIS A 312 10.56 48.30 -9.81
CA HIS A 312 11.83 48.82 -9.29
C HIS A 312 12.10 50.24 -9.78
#